data_AF-A0A443BZ78-F1
#
_entry.id   AF-A0A443BZ78-F1
#
_cell.length_a   1.000
_cell.length_b   1.000
_cell.length_c   1.000
_cell.angle_alpha   90.00
_cell.angle_beta   90.00
_cell.angle_gamma   90.00
#
_symmetry.space_group_name_H-M   'P 1'
#
loop_
_entity.id
_entity.type
_entity.pdbx_description
1 polymer ?
#
loop_
_entity_poly.entity_id
_entity_poly.type
_entity_poly.pdbx_seq_one_letter_code
_entity_poly.pdbx_strand_id
1 'polypeptide(L)' 'MLLCFSHLRWNFVHQRPQHILTLASKQQQLIYFEEPIYEEIR' A
#
# COMPACT_ATOMS: atom_id res chain seq x y z
N MET A 1 -0.62 12.11 -9.71
CA MET A 1 -0.35 10.66 -9.59
C MET A 1 0.54 10.49 -8.37
N LEU A 2 0.14 9.66 -7.42
CA LEU A 2 0.83 9.42 -6.16
C LEU A 2 1.32 7.96 -6.12
N LEU A 3 2.62 7.75 -5.90
CA LEU A 3 3.20 6.44 -5.66
C LEU A 3 3.51 6.30 -4.17
N CYS A 4 2.95 5.28 -3.52
CA CYS A 4 3.10 5.01 -2.10
C CYS A 4 3.87 3.70 -1.91
N PHE A 5 5.08 3.77 -1.36
CA PHE A 5 5.87 2.61 -0.99
C PHE A 5 5.52 2.18 0.44
N SER A 6 5.21 0.89 0.62
CA SER A 6 4.85 0.34 1.92
C SER A 6 5.51 -1.00 2.17
N HIS A 7 6.10 -1.14 3.36
CA HIS A 7 6.55 -2.41 3.92
C HIS A 7 5.39 -3.25 4.48
N LEU A 8 4.23 -2.63 4.71
CA LEU A 8 3.02 -3.32 5.15
C LEU A 8 2.22 -3.80 3.94
N ARG A 9 1.60 -4.97 4.10
CA ARG A 9 0.69 -5.56 3.12
C ARG A 9 -0.66 -4.86 3.12
N TRP A 10 -1.30 -4.79 1.96
CA TRP A 10 -2.64 -4.24 1.82
C TRP A 10 -3.70 -5.07 2.56
N ASN A 11 -3.50 -6.40 2.67
CA ASN A 11 -4.42 -7.31 3.34
C ASN A 11 -4.37 -7.28 4.88
N PHE A 12 -3.57 -6.39 5.48
CA PHE A 12 -3.47 -6.24 6.93
C PHE A 12 -4.67 -5.47 7.51
N VAL A 13 -4.81 -5.49 8.85
CA VAL A 13 -5.89 -4.77 9.56
C VAL A 13 -5.98 -3.31 9.09
N HIS A 14 -7.20 -2.81 8.92
CA HIS A 14 -7.42 -1.42 8.53
C HIS A 14 -6.82 -0.43 9.54
N GLN A 15 -5.81 0.32 9.11
CA GLN A 15 -5.06 1.28 9.94
C GLN A 15 -5.16 2.72 9.41
N ARG A 16 -4.76 3.69 10.23
CA ARG A 16 -4.73 5.13 9.87
C ARG A 16 -4.10 5.44 8.49
N PRO A 17 -3.01 4.77 8.05
CA PRO A 17 -2.44 5.02 6.71
C PRO A 17 -3.45 4.74 5.59
N GLN A 18 -4.26 3.69 5.72
CA GLN A 18 -5.21 3.30 4.68
C GLN A 18 -6.38 4.28 4.57
N HIS A 19 -6.78 4.95 5.66
CA HIS A 19 -7.74 6.06 5.60
C HIS A 19 -7.21 7.22 4.75
N ILE A 20 -5.93 7.60 4.92
CA ILE A 20 -5.30 8.66 4.12
C ILE A 20 -5.21 8.25 2.66
N LEU A 21 -4.81 7.00 2.37
CA LEU A 21 -4.73 6.49 0.99
C LEU A 21 -6.10 6.46 0.31
N THR A 22 -7.15 6.10 1.04
CA THR A 22 -8.54 6.11 0.55
C THR A 22 -9.03 7.53 0.22
N LEU A 23 -8.58 8.53 0.97
CA LEU A 23 -8.89 9.93 0.67
C LEU A 23 -8.08 10.43 -0.53
N ALA A 24 -6.78 10.11 -0.58
CA ALA A 24 -5.89 10.51 -1.67
C ALA A 24 -6.30 9.90 -3.03
N SER A 25 -6.81 8.66 -3.05
CA SER A 25 -7.28 7.99 -4.27
C SER A 25 -8.50 8.67 -4.90
N LYS A 26 -9.30 9.41 -4.11
CA LYS A 26 -10.43 10.19 -4.62
C LYS A 26 -10.00 11.44 -5.40
N GLN A 27 -8.79 11.95 -5.13
CA GLN A 27 -8.30 13.20 -5.72
C GLN A 27 -7.35 12.94 -6.90
N GLN A 28 -6.63 11.82 -6.90
CA GLN A 28 -5.68 11.48 -7.95
C GLN A 28 -5.43 9.98 -8.03
N GLN A 29 -4.88 9.54 -9.16
CA GLN A 29 -4.43 8.15 -9.29
C GLN A 29 -3.35 7.84 -8.26
N LEU A 30 -3.61 6.81 -7.46
CA LEU A 30 -2.76 6.32 -6.39
C LEU A 30 -2.31 4.90 -6.72
N ILE A 31 -1.00 4.68 -6.69
CA ILE A 31 -0.38 3.38 -6.85
C ILE A 31 0.23 3.01 -5.51
N TYR A 32 -0.23 1.90 -4.92
CA TYR A 32 0.32 1.33 -3.71
C TYR A 32 1.31 0.23 -4.11
N PHE A 33 2.58 0.43 -3.76
CA PHE A 33 3.67 -0.49 -4.08
C PHE A 33 4.10 -1.22 -2.81
N GLU A 34 3.89 -2.53 -2.82
CA GLU A 34 4.31 -3.42 -1.74
C GLU A 34 5.73 -3.94 -1.98
N GLU A 35 6.54 -4.01 -0.93
CA GLU A 35 7.87 -4.60 -1.05
C GLU A 35 7.82 -6.10 -1.40
N PRO A 36 8.78 -6.59 -2.22
CA PRO A 36 8.81 -7.99 -2.64
C PRO A 36 8.89 -8.93 -1.43
N ILE A 37 8.14 -10.03 -1.48
CA ILE A 37 8.30 -11.13 -0.55
C ILE A 37 9.34 -12.06 -1.13
N TYR A 38 10.43 -12.26 -0.40
CA TYR A 38 11.37 -13.32 -0.72
C TYR A 38 10.82 -14.62 -0.12
N GLU A 39 10.33 -15.51 -0.97
CA GLU A 39 10.05 -16.88 -0.56
C GLU A 39 11.37 -17.66 -0.65
N GLU A 40 11.91 -18.11 0.48
CA GLU A 40 13.01 -19.08 0.48
C GLU A 40 12.44 -20.39 -0.06
N ILE A 41 12.67 -20.66 -1.34
CA ILE A 41 12.44 -21.98 -1.93
C ILE A 41 13.46 -22.92 -1.26
N ARG A 42 13.00 -23.67 -0.25
CA ARG A 42 13.73 -24.81 0.32
C ARG A 42 13.44 -26.08 -0.47
#